data_AF-A0A6J6PKE1-F1
#
_entry.id   AF-A0A6J6PKE1-F1
#
_cell.length_a   1.000
_cell.length_b   1.000
_cell.length_c   1.000
_cell.angle_alpha   90.00
_cell.angle_beta   90.00
_cell.angle_gamma   90.00
#
_symmetry.space_group_name_H-M   'P 1'
#
loop_
_entity.id
_entity.type
_entity.pdbx_description
1 polymer ?
#
loop_
_entity_poly.entity_id
_entity_poly.type
_entity_poly.pdbx_seq_one_letter_code
_entity_poly.pdbx_strand_id
1 'polypeptide(L)'
;MIVLAALGAALVVTTALASAAGGGTAKPNPGLASLAKIKHIVVIYEENHSFDNLYGGWEGVNGLSKATNAAKQVNQSGTAFTCLLQLDVNLTAPAPLSNSCTDTTVATAFSSHFVNGIFTVDAFIPATATTCPAPGAFASNGFLNGTALAGGCTRDIVHRYYQEQYQIDNGKMDRYVTGSDAAGLAMGMYTTSSLPIYKYLHSSAAPKYAIEDNFFQGAFGGSFLNHQWLIAAAAPVWANAVNDGGSNDLHSVVDGNGMPNNYALYASPLGANVKDQQLTASCSPGAGRAATPAFATCGDYAVNIAQPWYQPY
;
A
#
# COMPACT_ATOMS: atom_id res chain seq x y z
N MET A 1 -39.63 -8.91 -64.87
CA MET A 1 -38.55 -8.25 -65.65
C MET A 1 -37.29 -8.28 -64.80
N ILE A 2 -36.32 -9.13 -65.20
CA ILE A 2 -34.88 -9.15 -64.84
C ILE A 2 -34.60 -9.05 -63.31
N VAL A 3 -34.60 -10.10 -62.50
CA VAL A 3 -33.61 -11.21 -62.37
C VAL A 3 -32.19 -10.84 -62.78
N LEU A 4 -31.30 -10.65 -61.79
CA LEU A 4 -29.93 -11.15 -61.87
C LEU A 4 -29.54 -11.76 -60.52
N ALA A 5 -29.31 -13.07 -60.53
CA ALA A 5 -28.83 -13.88 -59.44
C ALA A 5 -27.30 -13.84 -59.39
N ALA A 6 -26.72 -13.89 -58.19
CA ALA A 6 -25.32 -14.27 -58.02
C ALA A 6 -25.28 -15.59 -57.22
N LEU A 7 -25.01 -16.68 -57.94
CA LEU A 7 -24.55 -17.96 -57.41
C LEU A 7 -23.08 -17.86 -56.99
N GLY A 8 -22.66 -18.70 -56.04
CA GLY A 8 -21.25 -19.06 -55.83
C GLY A 8 -20.95 -19.46 -54.40
N ALA A 9 -21.31 -20.68 -54.01
CA ALA A 9 -20.37 -21.81 -53.86
C ALA A 9 -19.62 -21.79 -52.52
N ALA A 10 -20.08 -22.64 -51.60
CA ALA A 10 -19.37 -23.03 -50.40
C ALA A 10 -18.07 -23.75 -50.78
N LEU A 11 -16.93 -23.13 -50.48
CA LEU A 11 -15.62 -23.74 -50.65
C LEU A 11 -15.17 -24.34 -49.31
N VAL A 12 -15.29 -25.65 -49.20
CA VAL A 12 -14.58 -26.45 -48.21
C VAL A 12 -13.10 -26.39 -48.59
N VAL A 13 -12.28 -25.71 -47.77
CA VAL A 13 -10.83 -25.75 -47.89
C VAL A 13 -10.31 -26.73 -46.85
N THR A 14 -10.13 -27.97 -47.28
CA THR A 14 -9.29 -28.96 -46.61
C THR A 14 -7.83 -28.79 -47.01
N THR A 15 -6.97 -28.80 -45.98
CA THR A 15 -5.53 -29.12 -45.96
C THR A 15 -4.50 -28.22 -46.64
N ALA A 16 -3.69 -27.55 -45.80
CA ALA A 16 -2.24 -27.73 -45.79
C ALA A 16 -1.67 -27.33 -44.41
N LEU A 17 -1.72 -28.25 -43.44
CA LEU A 17 -0.78 -28.24 -42.32
C LEU A 17 0.59 -28.62 -42.89
N ALA A 18 1.35 -27.61 -43.34
CA ALA A 18 2.76 -27.79 -43.59
C ALA A 18 3.47 -27.89 -42.24
N SER A 19 3.71 -29.12 -41.81
CA SER A 19 4.62 -29.46 -40.73
C SER A 19 6.01 -28.96 -41.08
N ALA A 20 6.39 -27.78 -40.59
CA ALA A 20 7.79 -27.39 -40.48
C ALA A 20 8.39 -28.16 -39.29
N ALA A 21 8.65 -29.45 -39.48
CA ALA A 21 9.58 -30.23 -38.67
C ALA A 21 11.01 -29.79 -39.02
N GLY A 22 11.31 -28.51 -38.77
CA GLY A 22 12.68 -28.03 -38.67
C GLY A 22 13.17 -28.35 -37.27
N GLY A 23 13.90 -29.46 -37.12
CA GLY A 23 14.63 -29.82 -35.92
C GLY A 23 15.75 -28.82 -35.62
N GLY A 24 15.39 -27.59 -35.30
CA GLY A 24 16.26 -26.67 -34.59
C GLY A 24 16.21 -27.06 -33.13
N THR A 25 17.23 -27.76 -32.64
CA THR A 25 17.47 -27.85 -31.20
C THR A 25 17.55 -26.42 -30.69
N ALA A 26 16.51 -25.94 -30.00
CA ALA A 26 16.57 -24.66 -29.29
C ALA A 26 17.83 -24.72 -28.43
N LYS A 27 18.79 -23.82 -28.68
CA LYS A 27 19.99 -23.73 -27.85
C LYS A 27 19.50 -23.65 -26.41
N PRO A 28 19.98 -24.51 -25.49
CA PRO A 28 19.50 -24.51 -24.12
C PRO A 28 19.64 -23.10 -23.60
N ASN A 29 18.51 -22.49 -23.21
CA ASN A 29 18.51 -21.14 -22.67
C ASN A 29 19.41 -21.18 -21.43
N PRO A 30 20.57 -20.49 -21.42
CA PRO A 30 21.50 -20.57 -20.31
C PRO A 30 20.85 -20.17 -18.98
N GLY A 31 19.85 -19.29 -19.03
CA GLY A 31 19.03 -18.91 -17.88
C GLY A 31 18.14 -20.04 -17.36
N LEU A 32 17.53 -20.85 -18.23
CA LEU A 32 16.76 -22.02 -17.79
C LEU A 32 17.69 -23.10 -17.19
N ALA A 33 18.90 -23.23 -17.72
CA ALA A 33 19.91 -24.15 -17.19
C ALA A 33 20.47 -23.69 -15.83
N SER A 34 20.56 -22.39 -15.55
CA SER A 34 20.96 -21.87 -14.24
C SER A 34 19.85 -22.00 -13.21
N LEU A 35 18.58 -21.75 -13.59
CA LEU A 35 17.42 -21.93 -12.72
C LEU A 35 17.25 -23.41 -12.30
N ALA A 36 17.60 -24.38 -13.16
CA ALA A 36 17.57 -25.80 -12.82
C ALA A 36 18.50 -26.21 -11.63
N LYS A 37 19.44 -25.34 -11.25
CA LYS A 37 20.30 -25.52 -10.06
C LYS A 37 19.57 -25.19 -8.76
N ILE A 38 18.51 -24.38 -8.81
CA ILE A 38 17.70 -24.02 -7.63
C ILE A 38 16.84 -25.24 -7.27
N LYS A 39 17.03 -25.77 -6.06
CA LYS A 39 16.28 -26.93 -5.54
C LYS A 39 15.19 -26.54 -4.55
N HIS A 40 15.35 -25.39 -3.89
CA HIS A 40 14.44 -24.88 -2.89
C HIS A 40 14.26 -23.38 -3.11
N ILE A 41 13.01 -22.94 -3.06
CA ILE A 41 12.65 -21.52 -3.00
C ILE A 41 12.00 -21.34 -1.63
N VAL A 42 12.58 -20.47 -0.82
CA VAL A 42 12.01 -20.07 0.46
C VAL A 42 11.62 -18.60 0.31
N VAL A 43 10.33 -18.33 0.49
CA VAL A 43 9.79 -16.96 0.49
C VAL A 43 9.55 -16.56 1.94
N ILE A 44 10.27 -15.55 2.40
CA ILE A 44 10.03 -14.90 3.68
C ILE A 44 9.21 -13.65 3.36
N TYR A 45 7.95 -13.63 3.80
CA TYR A 45 7.02 -12.54 3.53
C TYR A 45 6.86 -11.68 4.78
N GLU A 46 7.49 -10.51 4.75
CA GLU A 46 7.47 -9.51 5.82
C GLU A 46 6.26 -8.57 5.66
N GLU A 47 6.05 -7.69 6.65
CA GLU A 47 4.84 -6.87 6.75
C GLU A 47 5.15 -5.36 6.78
N ASN A 48 4.19 -4.56 6.30
CA ASN A 48 3.96 -3.15 6.65
C ASN A 48 5.08 -2.12 6.49
N HIS A 49 6.07 -2.34 5.63
CA HIS A 49 7.11 -1.35 5.33
C HIS A 49 7.26 -1.08 3.83
N SER A 50 7.30 0.20 3.44
CA SER A 50 7.63 0.59 2.06
C SER A 50 9.13 0.42 1.79
N PHE A 51 9.49 0.31 0.50
CA PHE A 51 10.90 0.18 0.11
C PHE A 51 11.73 1.37 0.61
N ASP A 52 11.25 2.60 0.37
CA ASP A 52 11.96 3.78 0.81
C ASP A 52 12.15 3.79 2.34
N ASN A 53 11.12 3.41 3.12
CA ASN A 53 11.13 3.44 4.58
C ASN A 53 12.29 2.64 5.21
N LEU A 54 12.61 1.46 4.66
CA LEU A 54 13.70 0.60 5.18
C LEU A 54 14.96 0.62 4.31
N TYR A 55 14.79 0.55 2.99
CA TYR A 55 15.85 0.22 2.03
C TYR A 55 16.20 1.36 1.08
N GLY A 56 15.51 2.50 1.16
CA GLY A 56 15.79 3.64 0.29
C GLY A 56 17.20 4.23 0.42
N GLY A 57 17.92 3.91 1.51
CA GLY A 57 19.32 4.28 1.72
C GLY A 57 20.35 3.22 1.30
N TRP A 58 19.93 2.09 0.70
CA TRP A 58 20.85 1.03 0.24
C TRP A 58 21.70 1.50 -0.93
N GLU A 59 22.94 1.03 -1.03
CA GLU A 59 23.85 1.44 -2.10
C GLU A 59 23.35 0.99 -3.48
N GLY A 60 23.31 1.92 -4.44
CA GLY A 60 23.01 1.61 -5.84
C GLY A 60 21.52 1.51 -6.17
N VAL A 61 20.61 1.62 -5.20
CA VAL A 61 19.17 1.53 -5.45
C VAL A 61 18.57 2.85 -5.96
N ASN A 62 17.45 2.74 -6.65
CA ASN A 62 16.55 3.83 -7.00
C ASN A 62 15.72 4.29 -5.78
N GLY A 63 16.40 4.77 -4.75
CA GLY A 63 15.79 5.19 -3.48
C GLY A 63 15.98 6.68 -3.17
N LEU A 64 16.14 7.01 -1.89
CA LEU A 64 16.15 8.38 -1.36
C LEU A 64 17.20 9.29 -1.99
N SER A 65 18.37 8.76 -2.36
CA SER A 65 19.41 9.54 -3.04
C SER A 65 19.00 10.02 -4.45
N LYS A 66 17.96 9.41 -5.05
CA LYS A 66 17.38 9.76 -6.35
C LYS A 66 16.13 10.64 -6.22
N ALA A 67 15.53 10.72 -5.04
CA ALA A 67 14.33 11.50 -4.74
C ALA A 67 14.63 13.01 -4.53
N THR A 68 15.41 13.64 -5.43
CA THR A 68 15.87 15.03 -5.27
C THR A 68 14.75 16.08 -5.33
N ASN A 69 13.58 15.71 -5.87
CA ASN A 69 12.39 16.56 -5.96
C ASN A 69 11.19 15.93 -5.22
N ALA A 70 11.41 15.36 -4.03
CA ALA A 70 10.32 14.80 -3.23
C ALA A 70 9.23 15.86 -2.99
N ALA A 71 7.97 15.48 -3.28
CA ALA A 71 6.84 16.38 -3.15
C ALA A 71 6.63 16.78 -1.69
N LYS A 72 6.34 18.07 -1.46
CA LYS A 72 5.86 18.53 -0.16
C LYS A 72 4.48 17.94 0.09
N GLN A 73 4.26 17.49 1.31
CA GLN A 73 2.95 16.96 1.68
C GLN A 73 1.95 18.11 1.79
N VAL A 74 0.74 17.90 1.30
CA VAL A 74 -0.30 18.93 1.21
C VAL A 74 -1.50 18.57 2.06
N ASN A 75 -2.17 19.59 2.57
CA ASN A 75 -3.46 19.46 3.23
C ASN A 75 -4.56 19.01 2.25
N GLN A 76 -5.77 18.80 2.75
CA GLN A 76 -6.90 18.36 1.92
C GLN A 76 -7.26 19.31 0.76
N SER A 77 -6.95 20.61 0.87
CA SER A 77 -7.15 21.61 -0.20
C SER A 77 -5.97 21.73 -1.18
N GLY A 78 -4.91 20.95 -1.00
CA GLY A 78 -3.70 21.01 -1.85
C GLY A 78 -2.69 22.10 -1.45
N THR A 79 -2.84 22.71 -0.27
CA THR A 79 -1.87 23.66 0.28
C THR A 79 -0.78 22.89 1.02
N ALA A 80 0.49 23.15 0.70
CA ALA A 80 1.61 22.50 1.40
C ALA A 80 1.59 22.84 2.89
N PHE A 81 1.75 21.81 3.73
CA PHE A 81 1.94 21.99 5.17
C PHE A 81 3.21 22.78 5.47
N THR A 82 3.19 23.58 6.52
CA THR A 82 4.37 24.18 7.15
C THR A 82 5.11 23.12 7.97
N CYS A 83 4.38 22.29 8.72
CA CYS A 83 4.91 21.16 9.50
C CYS A 83 3.96 19.98 9.53
N LEU A 84 4.47 18.82 9.93
CA LEU A 84 3.72 17.58 9.92
C LEU A 84 3.15 17.28 11.31
N LEU A 85 1.84 17.07 11.40
CA LEU A 85 1.19 16.59 12.62
C LEU A 85 1.74 15.21 12.97
N GLN A 86 2.13 14.97 14.22
CA GLN A 86 2.51 13.65 14.70
C GLN A 86 1.45 13.12 15.66
N LEU A 87 1.12 11.83 15.50
CA LEU A 87 0.14 11.15 16.35
C LEU A 87 0.76 10.03 17.20
N ASP A 88 1.96 9.56 16.87
CA ASP A 88 2.69 8.64 17.74
C ASP A 88 3.07 9.33 19.05
N VAL A 89 2.79 8.68 20.18
CA VAL A 89 3.02 9.24 21.53
C VAL A 89 4.46 9.61 21.82
N ASN A 90 5.44 9.10 21.07
CA ASN A 90 6.85 9.45 21.20
C ASN A 90 7.30 10.59 20.27
N LEU A 91 6.44 10.99 19.32
CA LEU A 91 6.74 11.99 18.30
C LEU A 91 5.88 13.26 18.44
N THR A 92 4.92 13.28 19.36
CA THR A 92 4.07 14.44 19.63
C THR A 92 4.85 15.61 20.25
N ALA A 93 4.32 16.82 20.02
CA ALA A 93 4.77 18.06 20.66
C ALA A 93 3.57 18.73 21.38
N PRO A 94 3.76 19.45 22.50
CA PRO A 94 5.03 19.86 23.14
C PRO A 94 5.67 18.80 24.06
N ALA A 95 5.09 17.61 24.14
CA ALA A 95 5.67 16.49 24.87
C ALA A 95 5.47 15.20 24.06
N PRO A 96 6.49 14.33 23.97
CA PRO A 96 7.83 14.48 24.57
C PRO A 96 8.78 15.41 23.79
N LEU A 97 8.42 15.84 22.57
CA LEU A 97 9.27 16.68 21.73
C LEU A 97 8.90 18.16 21.81
N SER A 98 9.85 19.04 21.51
CA SER A 98 9.64 20.49 21.54
C SER A 98 8.78 20.99 20.38
N ASN A 99 8.07 22.09 20.61
CA ASN A 99 7.40 22.84 19.55
C ASN A 99 8.44 23.62 18.74
N SER A 100 8.79 23.12 17.55
CA SER A 100 9.74 23.79 16.65
C SER A 100 9.06 24.46 15.45
N CYS A 101 7.79 24.13 15.20
CA CYS A 101 6.98 24.67 14.14
C CYS A 101 5.49 24.70 14.53
N THR A 102 4.73 25.61 13.91
CA THR A 102 3.26 25.67 13.99
C THR A 102 2.69 25.68 12.58
N ASP A 103 1.72 24.81 12.33
CA ASP A 103 0.96 24.75 11.10
C ASP A 103 -0.41 25.40 11.29
N THR A 104 -0.74 26.35 10.42
CA THR A 104 -2.03 27.04 10.39
C THR A 104 -2.76 26.83 9.06
N THR A 105 -2.34 25.83 8.28
CA THR A 105 -2.90 25.54 6.95
C THR A 105 -4.16 24.68 7.02
N VAL A 106 -4.51 24.20 8.21
CA VAL A 106 -5.72 23.40 8.48
C VAL A 106 -6.66 24.11 9.44
N ALA A 107 -7.91 23.63 9.54
CA ALA A 107 -8.96 24.27 10.34
C ALA A 107 -8.60 24.39 11.83
N THR A 108 -7.86 23.42 12.37
CA THR A 108 -7.34 23.46 13.74
C THR A 108 -5.82 23.48 13.68
N ALA A 109 -5.23 24.66 13.92
CA ALA A 109 -3.78 24.81 13.95
C ALA A 109 -3.15 23.86 14.97
N PHE A 110 -1.95 23.36 14.65
CA PHE A 110 -1.21 22.44 15.52
C PHE A 110 0.27 22.81 15.56
N SER A 111 0.94 22.41 16.64
CA SER A 111 2.39 22.53 16.77
C SER A 111 3.07 21.18 16.54
N SER A 112 4.30 21.22 16.01
CA SER A 112 5.08 20.02 15.75
C SER A 112 6.57 20.28 15.91
N HIS A 113 7.32 19.21 16.13
CA HIS A 113 8.77 19.20 16.02
C HIS A 113 9.24 19.05 14.56
N PHE A 114 8.38 18.53 13.68
CA PHE A 114 8.74 18.08 12.33
C PHE A 114 8.29 19.07 11.26
N VAL A 115 9.25 19.60 10.50
CA VAL A 115 8.95 20.35 9.26
C VAL A 115 8.37 19.42 8.19
N ASN A 116 7.75 19.99 7.16
CA ASN A 116 7.22 19.22 6.03
C ASN A 116 8.33 18.56 5.20
N GLY A 117 8.69 17.32 5.55
CA GLY A 117 9.69 16.51 4.90
C GLY A 117 9.90 15.17 5.60
N ILE A 118 10.76 14.33 5.02
CA ILE A 118 11.18 13.07 5.63
C ILE A 118 12.02 13.30 6.89
N PHE A 119 11.95 12.36 7.83
CA PHE A 119 12.78 12.37 9.04
C PHE A 119 13.20 10.96 9.43
N THR A 120 14.29 10.85 10.18
CA THR A 120 14.80 9.56 10.66
C THR A 120 14.10 9.17 11.96
N VAL A 121 13.38 8.05 11.96
CA VAL A 121 12.66 7.52 13.15
C VAL A 121 13.65 7.16 14.26
N ASP A 122 14.80 6.56 13.92
CA ASP A 122 15.82 6.13 14.89
C ASP A 122 16.32 7.24 15.81
N ALA A 123 16.25 8.50 15.36
CA ALA A 123 16.68 9.66 16.15
C ALA A 123 15.77 9.93 17.35
N PHE A 124 14.52 9.45 17.31
CA PHE A 124 13.49 9.68 18.33
C PHE A 124 13.05 8.38 19.01
N ILE A 125 13.01 7.29 18.25
CA ILE A 125 12.60 5.96 18.71
C ILE A 125 13.68 4.96 18.25
N PRO A 126 14.83 4.89 18.95
CA PRO A 126 15.88 3.93 18.60
C PRO A 126 15.43 2.49 18.85
N ALA A 127 16.08 1.51 18.23
CA ALA A 127 15.80 0.08 18.44
C ALA A 127 15.90 -0.38 19.92
N THR A 128 16.60 0.37 20.77
CA THR A 128 16.68 0.12 22.22
C THR A 128 15.52 0.69 23.02
N ALA A 129 14.66 1.52 22.41
CA ALA A 129 13.50 2.11 23.06
C ALA A 129 12.47 1.03 23.42
N THR A 130 11.84 1.21 24.57
CA THR A 130 10.86 0.30 25.15
C THR A 130 9.44 0.71 24.77
N THR A 131 9.16 0.65 23.46
CA THR A 131 7.92 1.11 22.82
C THR A 131 7.15 -0.02 22.09
N CYS A 132 7.66 -1.24 22.08
CA CYS A 132 7.01 -2.36 21.41
C CYS A 132 5.92 -3.00 22.28
N PRO A 133 4.71 -3.26 21.74
CA PRO A 133 3.62 -3.86 22.50
C PRO A 133 4.01 -5.24 23.04
N ALA A 134 3.57 -5.54 24.27
CA ALA A 134 3.54 -6.92 24.73
C ALA A 134 2.50 -7.71 23.91
N PRO A 135 2.65 -9.05 23.77
CA PRO A 135 1.67 -9.87 23.07
C PRO A 135 0.23 -9.62 23.58
N GLY A 136 -0.68 -9.29 22.66
CA GLY A 136 -2.08 -8.99 22.97
C GLY A 136 -2.36 -7.55 23.42
N ALA A 137 -1.34 -6.71 23.60
CA ALA A 137 -1.52 -5.29 23.93
C ALA A 137 -1.73 -4.45 22.65
N PHE A 138 -2.62 -3.46 22.73
CA PHE A 138 -2.89 -2.53 21.63
C PHE A 138 -2.99 -1.10 22.16
N ALA A 139 -2.38 -0.17 21.42
CA ALA A 139 -2.52 1.27 21.62
C ALA A 139 -2.57 1.93 20.24
N SER A 140 -3.60 2.74 19.99
CA SER A 140 -3.82 3.36 18.67
C SER A 140 -2.67 4.27 18.22
N ASN A 141 -1.96 4.86 19.17
CA ASN A 141 -0.91 5.85 18.95
C ASN A 141 0.47 5.38 19.43
N GLY A 142 0.65 4.06 19.58
CA GLY A 142 1.90 3.48 20.06
C GLY A 142 2.04 3.52 21.58
N PHE A 143 3.13 2.95 22.09
CA PHE A 143 3.45 2.92 23.52
C PHE A 143 4.56 3.92 23.82
N LEU A 144 4.41 4.65 24.92
CA LEU A 144 5.41 5.63 25.36
C LEU A 144 6.69 4.91 25.77
N ASN A 145 7.84 5.43 25.38
CA ASN A 145 9.13 4.89 25.76
C ASN A 145 9.25 4.77 27.30
N GLY A 146 9.73 3.62 27.77
CA GLY A 146 9.77 3.27 29.19
C GLY A 146 8.58 2.43 29.67
N THR A 147 7.57 2.21 28.83
CA THR A 147 6.31 1.55 29.25
C THR A 147 6.05 0.18 28.60
N ALA A 148 6.85 -0.22 27.62
CA ALA A 148 6.62 -1.44 26.85
C ALA A 148 7.92 -2.26 26.61
N LEU A 149 7.93 -3.18 25.64
CA LEU A 149 9.10 -4.01 25.33
C LEU A 149 10.11 -3.26 24.46
N ALA A 150 11.39 -3.65 24.55
CA ALA A 150 12.43 -3.10 23.70
C ALA A 150 12.22 -3.47 22.22
N GLY A 151 12.55 -2.56 21.33
CA GLY A 151 12.55 -2.80 19.88
C GLY A 151 12.31 -1.55 19.02
N GLY A 152 11.94 -0.42 19.62
CA GLY A 152 11.76 0.83 18.89
C GLY A 152 10.55 0.86 17.94
N CYS A 153 9.46 0.18 18.31
CA CYS A 153 8.23 0.18 17.54
C CYS A 153 7.54 1.55 17.57
N THR A 154 7.00 1.96 16.43
CA THR A 154 6.04 3.06 16.30
C THR A 154 4.61 2.52 16.38
N ARG A 155 3.61 3.41 16.35
CA ARG A 155 2.26 3.02 15.91
C ARG A 155 2.29 2.48 14.47
N ASP A 156 1.26 1.71 14.13
CA ASP A 156 1.02 1.27 12.75
C ASP A 156 0.47 2.41 11.89
N ILE A 157 0.75 2.36 10.59
CA ILE A 157 0.29 3.30 9.58
C ILE A 157 -0.82 2.65 8.75
N VAL A 158 -1.82 3.43 8.33
CA VAL A 158 -2.83 2.91 7.41
C VAL A 158 -2.22 2.43 6.09
N HIS A 159 -2.66 1.26 5.65
CA HIS A 159 -2.30 0.62 4.37
C HIS A 159 -3.57 0.04 3.74
N ARG A 160 -4.62 0.87 3.62
CA ARG A 160 -5.95 0.48 3.14
C ARG A 160 -6.14 0.86 1.66
N TYR A 161 -6.93 0.05 0.94
CA TYR A 161 -7.01 0.06 -0.52
C TYR A 161 -7.27 1.44 -1.14
N TYR A 162 -8.29 2.16 -0.65
CA TYR A 162 -8.66 3.46 -1.20
C TYR A 162 -7.80 4.61 -0.68
N GLN A 163 -7.39 4.52 0.59
CA GLN A 163 -6.54 5.50 1.24
C GLN A 163 -5.19 5.59 0.52
N GLU A 164 -4.59 4.46 0.15
CA GLU A 164 -3.33 4.47 -0.60
C GLU A 164 -3.47 5.18 -1.96
N GLN A 165 -4.55 4.94 -2.69
CA GLN A 165 -4.81 5.63 -3.96
C GLN A 165 -4.94 7.15 -3.76
N TYR A 166 -5.62 7.57 -2.69
CA TYR A 166 -5.71 8.99 -2.32
C TYR A 166 -4.33 9.57 -1.98
N GLN A 167 -3.48 8.82 -1.24
CA GLN A 167 -2.14 9.25 -0.86
C GLN A 167 -1.20 9.44 -2.07
N ILE A 168 -1.32 8.56 -3.08
CA ILE A 168 -0.55 8.64 -4.33
C ILE A 168 -0.94 9.86 -5.18
N ASP A 169 -2.18 10.35 -5.06
CA ASP A 169 -2.74 11.53 -5.76
C ASP A 169 -2.33 11.60 -7.24
N ASN A 170 -2.71 10.58 -8.02
CA ASN A 170 -2.40 10.48 -9.45
C ASN A 170 -0.91 10.66 -9.79
N GLY A 171 -0.03 10.18 -8.91
CA GLY A 171 1.42 10.21 -9.09
C GLY A 171 2.10 11.49 -8.59
N LYS A 172 1.36 12.41 -7.95
CA LYS A 172 1.98 13.56 -7.28
C LYS A 172 2.69 13.19 -5.98
N MET A 173 2.25 12.10 -5.32
CA MET A 173 2.89 11.56 -4.13
C MET A 173 2.92 12.54 -2.94
N ASP A 174 1.89 13.38 -2.82
CA ASP A 174 1.85 14.53 -1.90
C ASP A 174 0.76 14.44 -0.82
N ARG A 175 0.03 13.33 -0.73
CA ARG A 175 -1.09 13.17 0.23
C ARG A 175 -0.89 12.07 1.27
N TYR A 176 0.33 11.53 1.43
CA TYR A 176 0.63 10.52 2.46
C TYR A 176 0.28 10.98 3.86
N VAL A 177 0.55 12.25 4.19
CA VAL A 177 0.26 12.80 5.53
C VAL A 177 -1.24 13.04 5.72
N THR A 178 -1.92 13.63 4.74
CA THR A 178 -3.35 13.92 4.85
C THR A 178 -4.22 12.66 4.81
N GLY A 179 -3.85 11.69 3.97
CA GLY A 179 -4.56 10.43 3.80
C GLY A 179 -4.18 9.35 4.82
N SER A 180 -3.48 9.69 5.91
CA SER A 180 -3.01 8.73 6.91
C SER A 180 -3.64 8.93 8.28
N ASP A 181 -3.98 7.83 8.94
CA ASP A 181 -4.40 7.79 10.33
C ASP A 181 -3.24 8.01 11.33
N ALA A 182 -2.01 7.96 10.84
CA ALA A 182 -0.77 8.23 11.55
C ALA A 182 -0.13 9.58 11.18
N ALA A 183 -0.76 10.31 10.26
CA ALA A 183 -0.36 11.64 9.78
C ALA A 183 1.14 11.70 9.37
N GLY A 184 1.92 12.55 10.03
CA GLY A 184 3.33 12.82 9.74
C GLY A 184 4.24 11.61 9.85
N LEU A 185 3.87 10.57 10.61
CA LEU A 185 4.67 9.34 10.69
C LEU A 185 4.83 8.66 9.33
N ALA A 186 3.91 8.89 8.38
CA ALA A 186 4.04 8.40 7.00
C ALA A 186 5.31 8.90 6.28
N MET A 187 5.96 9.97 6.79
CA MET A 187 7.23 10.51 6.27
C MET A 187 8.45 10.02 7.07
N GLY A 188 8.27 9.12 8.03
CA GLY A 188 9.33 8.54 8.84
C GLY A 188 10.12 7.49 8.07
N MET A 189 11.44 7.52 8.23
CA MET A 189 12.40 6.65 7.55
C MET A 189 13.32 5.99 8.58
N TYR A 190 13.69 4.73 8.35
CA TYR A 190 14.75 4.09 9.12
C TYR A 190 16.11 4.28 8.45
N THR A 191 17.15 4.36 9.27
CA THR A 191 18.52 4.37 8.80
C THR A 191 18.84 2.99 8.25
N THR A 192 18.85 2.83 6.93
CA THR A 192 19.08 1.53 6.27
C THR A 192 20.31 0.81 6.80
N SER A 193 21.42 1.52 7.04
CA SER A 193 22.66 0.94 7.55
C SER A 193 22.60 0.46 9.01
N SER A 194 21.61 0.91 9.77
CA SER A 194 21.35 0.47 11.14
C SER A 194 20.57 -0.84 11.20
N LEU A 195 19.88 -1.23 10.11
CA LEU A 195 19.05 -2.42 10.07
C LEU A 195 19.89 -3.70 10.28
N PRO A 196 19.38 -4.68 11.06
CA PRO A 196 20.06 -5.96 11.23
C PRO A 196 20.38 -6.66 9.91
N ILE A 197 19.45 -6.62 8.95
CA ILE A 197 19.63 -7.25 7.64
C ILE A 197 20.75 -6.59 6.82
N TYR A 198 20.84 -5.26 6.85
CA TYR A 198 21.93 -4.54 6.19
C TYR A 198 23.27 -4.94 6.78
N LYS A 199 23.40 -4.91 8.13
CA LYS A 199 24.63 -5.30 8.83
C LYS A 199 25.04 -6.74 8.52
N TYR A 200 24.08 -7.66 8.46
CA TYR A 200 24.32 -9.05 8.11
C TYR A 200 24.85 -9.19 6.67
N LEU A 201 24.16 -8.59 5.70
CA LEU A 201 24.50 -8.68 4.27
C LEU A 201 25.77 -7.90 3.87
N HIS A 202 26.24 -6.99 4.73
CA HIS A 202 27.52 -6.28 4.56
C HIS A 202 28.68 -6.87 5.37
N SER A 203 28.44 -7.96 6.10
CA SER A 203 29.51 -8.66 6.81
C SER A 203 30.45 -9.39 5.83
N SER A 204 31.69 -9.64 6.25
CA SER A 204 32.66 -10.39 5.43
C SER A 204 32.25 -11.83 5.12
N ALA A 205 31.30 -12.39 5.89
CA ALA A 205 30.76 -13.73 5.73
C ALA A 205 29.42 -13.76 4.98
N ALA A 206 28.93 -12.61 4.50
CA ALA A 206 27.64 -12.52 3.83
C ALA A 206 27.60 -13.33 2.53
N PRO A 207 26.47 -13.99 2.22
CA PRO A 207 26.27 -14.56 0.89
C PRO A 207 26.17 -13.43 -0.15
N LYS A 208 26.44 -13.78 -1.42
CA LYS A 208 26.06 -12.87 -2.52
C LYS A 208 24.55 -12.73 -2.55
N TYR A 209 24.08 -11.50 -2.65
CA TYR A 209 22.66 -11.18 -2.69
C TYR A 209 22.36 -10.23 -3.85
N ALA A 210 21.07 -10.07 -4.15
CA ALA A 210 20.54 -9.04 -5.01
C ALA A 210 19.46 -8.29 -4.24
N ILE A 211 19.30 -7.00 -4.52
CA ILE A 211 18.20 -6.17 -4.05
C ILE A 211 17.38 -5.75 -5.26
N GLU A 212 16.06 -5.80 -5.15
CA GLU A 212 15.13 -5.38 -6.19
C GLU A 212 14.47 -4.08 -5.75
N ASP A 213 14.75 -2.99 -6.47
CA ASP A 213 14.34 -1.62 -6.14
C ASP A 213 13.22 -1.09 -7.04
N ASN A 214 12.66 -1.97 -7.87
CA ASN A 214 11.51 -1.72 -8.74
C ASN A 214 10.49 -2.87 -8.63
N PHE A 215 10.37 -3.42 -7.43
CA PHE A 215 9.35 -4.41 -7.07
C PHE A 215 8.15 -3.69 -6.45
N PHE A 216 6.98 -3.87 -7.05
CA PHE A 216 5.74 -3.25 -6.58
C PHE A 216 4.79 -4.34 -6.07
N GLN A 217 4.00 -3.98 -5.05
CA GLN A 217 2.91 -4.82 -4.58
C GLN A 217 1.92 -5.13 -5.72
N GLY A 218 1.25 -6.29 -5.65
CA GLY A 218 0.35 -6.76 -6.70
C GLY A 218 -0.93 -5.92 -6.84
N ALA A 219 -1.38 -5.32 -5.75
CA ALA A 219 -2.50 -4.38 -5.73
C ALA A 219 -2.33 -3.33 -4.63
N PHE A 220 -3.04 -2.21 -4.73
CA PHE A 220 -3.15 -1.25 -3.63
C PHE A 220 -3.70 -1.91 -2.36
N GLY A 221 -3.44 -1.30 -1.21
CA GLY A 221 -3.97 -1.70 0.09
C GLY A 221 -3.11 -2.73 0.81
N GLY A 222 -3.77 -3.45 1.72
CA GLY A 222 -3.09 -4.11 2.82
C GLY A 222 -2.74 -5.57 2.60
N SER A 223 -2.25 -6.19 3.67
CA SER A 223 -1.75 -7.57 3.70
C SER A 223 -2.76 -8.57 3.15
N PHE A 224 -4.06 -8.45 3.51
CA PHE A 224 -5.09 -9.38 3.05
C PHE A 224 -5.10 -9.54 1.52
N LEU A 225 -5.14 -8.44 0.76
CA LEU A 225 -5.22 -8.51 -0.69
C LEU A 225 -3.88 -8.95 -1.28
N ASN A 226 -2.77 -8.38 -0.81
CA ASN A 226 -1.45 -8.67 -1.36
C ASN A 226 -0.96 -10.09 -1.08
N HIS A 227 -1.39 -10.72 0.03
CA HIS A 227 -1.14 -12.14 0.28
C HIS A 227 -1.82 -13.03 -0.77
N GLN A 228 -3.03 -12.66 -1.19
CA GLN A 228 -3.75 -13.40 -2.24
C GLN A 228 -3.09 -13.18 -3.60
N TRP A 229 -2.62 -11.95 -3.89
CA TRP A 229 -1.88 -11.66 -5.11
C TRP A 229 -0.54 -12.39 -5.20
N LEU A 230 0.19 -12.53 -4.09
CA LEU A 230 1.44 -13.30 -4.06
C LEU A 230 1.24 -14.74 -4.54
N ILE A 231 0.14 -15.38 -4.13
CA ILE A 231 -0.12 -16.80 -4.41
C ILE A 231 -0.89 -17.01 -5.71
N ALA A 232 -1.91 -16.18 -5.97
CA ALA A 232 -2.88 -16.40 -7.03
C ALA A 232 -2.85 -15.36 -8.16
N ALA A 233 -2.08 -14.27 -8.00
CA ALA A 233 -2.06 -13.13 -8.93
C ALA A 233 -3.47 -12.59 -9.28
N ALA A 234 -4.39 -12.63 -8.29
CA ALA A 234 -5.78 -12.24 -8.47
C ALA A 234 -6.39 -11.73 -7.16
N ALA A 235 -7.31 -10.77 -7.29
CA ALA A 235 -8.15 -10.32 -6.18
C ALA A 235 -9.27 -11.35 -5.92
N PRO A 236 -9.56 -11.72 -4.66
CA PRO A 236 -10.70 -12.58 -4.33
C PRO A 236 -12.02 -11.90 -4.68
N VAL A 237 -12.95 -12.66 -5.26
CA VAL A 237 -14.31 -12.19 -5.60
C VAL A 237 -15.31 -12.69 -4.58
N TRP A 238 -16.17 -11.80 -4.09
CA TRP A 238 -17.28 -12.10 -3.20
C TRP A 238 -18.56 -12.30 -4.01
N ALA A 239 -18.79 -13.54 -4.45
CA ALA A 239 -19.95 -13.85 -5.29
C ALA A 239 -21.28 -13.53 -4.58
N ASN A 240 -22.19 -12.84 -5.28
CA ASN A 240 -23.49 -12.43 -4.78
C ASN A 240 -23.42 -11.55 -3.52
N ALA A 241 -22.50 -10.58 -3.50
CA ALA A 241 -22.39 -9.63 -2.41
C ALA A 241 -23.71 -8.89 -2.20
N VAL A 242 -24.15 -8.78 -0.94
CA VAL A 242 -25.32 -7.99 -0.59
C VAL A 242 -25.04 -6.52 -0.89
N ASN A 243 -25.95 -5.87 -1.62
CA ASN A 243 -25.78 -4.51 -2.14
C ASN A 243 -26.99 -3.62 -1.80
N ASP A 244 -27.51 -3.74 -0.59
CA ASP A 244 -28.74 -3.09 -0.13
C ASP A 244 -28.52 -1.92 0.86
N GLY A 245 -27.27 -1.61 1.19
CA GLY A 245 -26.89 -0.59 2.18
C GLY A 245 -27.13 -0.99 3.65
N GLY A 246 -27.61 -2.22 3.90
CA GLY A 246 -27.85 -2.77 5.23
C GLY A 246 -26.58 -3.19 5.98
N SER A 247 -26.75 -3.87 7.11
CA SER A 247 -25.62 -4.32 7.95
C SER A 247 -24.77 -5.42 7.30
N ASN A 248 -25.33 -6.13 6.31
CA ASN A 248 -24.65 -7.21 5.59
C ASN A 248 -24.03 -6.74 4.27
N ASP A 249 -24.24 -5.47 3.90
CA ASP A 249 -23.59 -4.87 2.74
C ASP A 249 -22.15 -4.51 3.11
N LEU A 250 -21.22 -5.30 2.57
CA LEU A 250 -19.79 -5.20 2.83
C LEU A 250 -19.05 -4.28 1.85
N HIS A 251 -19.78 -3.53 1.00
CA HIS A 251 -19.16 -2.58 0.08
C HIS A 251 -18.71 -1.32 0.80
N SER A 252 -17.52 -0.86 0.47
CA SER A 252 -17.04 0.44 0.92
C SER A 252 -17.92 1.57 0.37
N VAL A 253 -18.00 2.68 1.11
CA VAL A 253 -18.62 3.93 0.65
C VAL A 253 -17.53 4.98 0.65
N VAL A 254 -17.15 5.43 -0.54
CA VAL A 254 -16.11 6.44 -0.76
C VAL A 254 -16.75 7.79 -1.10
N ASP A 255 -16.09 8.87 -0.71
CA ASP A 255 -16.48 10.22 -1.13
C ASP A 255 -15.93 10.61 -2.51
N GLY A 256 -16.16 11.86 -2.92
CA GLY A 256 -15.72 12.38 -4.22
C GLY A 256 -14.20 12.39 -4.46
N ASN A 257 -13.38 12.23 -3.41
CA ASN A 257 -11.93 12.06 -3.53
C ASN A 257 -11.50 10.59 -3.45
N GLY A 258 -12.46 9.66 -3.39
CA GLY A 258 -12.19 8.23 -3.25
C GLY A 258 -11.89 7.81 -1.81
N MET A 259 -12.03 8.69 -0.81
CA MET A 259 -11.72 8.36 0.57
C MET A 259 -12.90 7.66 1.27
N PRO A 260 -12.70 6.51 1.93
CA PRO A 260 -13.74 5.77 2.63
C PRO A 260 -13.78 6.09 4.14
N ASN A 261 -13.00 7.06 4.62
CA ASN A 261 -12.86 7.33 6.05
C ASN A 261 -12.52 8.80 6.33
N ASN A 262 -12.61 9.19 7.60
CA ASN A 262 -12.15 10.47 8.14
C ASN A 262 -10.87 10.25 8.95
N TYR A 263 -9.91 11.17 8.84
CA TYR A 263 -8.68 11.20 9.63
C TYR A 263 -8.46 12.58 10.25
N ALA A 264 -7.44 12.70 11.09
CA ALA A 264 -7.11 13.96 11.76
C ALA A 264 -6.91 15.13 10.77
N LEU A 265 -6.41 14.85 9.57
CA LEU A 265 -6.13 15.84 8.53
C LEU A 265 -7.04 15.72 7.29
N TYR A 266 -8.03 14.82 7.32
CA TYR A 266 -8.97 14.60 6.22
C TYR A 266 -10.40 14.47 6.75
N ALA A 267 -11.27 15.38 6.33
CA ALA A 267 -12.70 15.35 6.63
C ALA A 267 -13.50 15.07 5.36
N SER A 268 -14.18 13.93 5.32
CA SER A 268 -15.05 13.59 4.20
C SER A 268 -16.29 14.49 4.16
N PRO A 269 -16.67 15.02 2.99
CA PRO A 269 -17.96 15.73 2.82
C PRO A 269 -19.18 14.85 3.10
N LEU A 270 -19.04 13.52 3.07
CA LEU A 270 -20.10 12.58 3.43
C LEU A 270 -20.18 12.33 4.94
N GLY A 271 -19.27 12.91 5.74
CA GLY A 271 -19.24 12.78 7.20
C GLY A 271 -19.11 11.32 7.63
N ALA A 272 -20.00 10.86 8.51
CA ALA A 272 -20.04 9.47 8.99
C ALA A 272 -20.62 8.47 7.97
N ASN A 273 -21.05 8.93 6.78
CA ASN A 273 -21.63 8.06 5.76
C ASN A 273 -20.58 7.36 4.88
N VAL A 274 -19.32 7.79 4.91
CA VAL A 274 -18.23 6.97 4.34
C VAL A 274 -18.04 5.70 5.15
N LYS A 275 -17.62 4.63 4.49
CA LYS A 275 -17.41 3.32 5.10
C LYS A 275 -16.20 2.65 4.46
N ASP A 276 -15.19 2.32 5.26
CA ASP A 276 -14.06 1.47 4.84
C ASP A 276 -14.40 0.02 5.19
N GLN A 277 -14.86 -0.74 4.20
CA GLN A 277 -15.38 -2.11 4.39
C GLN A 277 -14.52 -3.14 3.65
N GLN A 278 -14.89 -4.40 3.78
CA GLN A 278 -14.15 -5.54 3.23
C GLN A 278 -14.04 -5.51 1.71
N LEU A 279 -15.10 -5.08 1.03
CA LEU A 279 -15.18 -5.07 -0.43
C LEU A 279 -14.89 -3.68 -1.01
N THR A 280 -14.54 -3.67 -2.30
CA THR A 280 -14.61 -2.45 -3.12
C THR A 280 -15.98 -1.78 -3.01
N ALA A 281 -16.07 -0.51 -3.40
CA ALA A 281 -17.32 0.21 -3.48
C ALA A 281 -18.25 -0.45 -4.51
N SER A 282 -19.56 -0.32 -4.31
CA SER A 282 -20.53 -0.90 -5.23
C SER A 282 -20.51 -0.17 -6.58
N CYS A 283 -20.59 -0.91 -7.69
CA CYS A 283 -20.77 -0.32 -9.02
C CYS A 283 -22.20 0.20 -9.26
N SER A 284 -23.14 -0.19 -8.41
CA SER A 284 -24.53 0.27 -8.46
C SER A 284 -25.05 0.42 -7.04
N PRO A 285 -24.62 1.49 -6.33
CA PRO A 285 -25.02 1.69 -4.95
C PRO A 285 -26.56 1.78 -4.83
N GLY A 286 -27.10 1.05 -3.85
CA GLY A 286 -28.54 1.09 -3.54
C GLY A 286 -29.03 2.48 -3.13
N ALA A 287 -30.36 2.67 -3.13
CA ALA A 287 -30.98 3.94 -2.78
C ALA A 287 -30.51 4.45 -1.41
N GLY A 288 -30.18 5.74 -1.33
CA GLY A 288 -29.69 6.38 -0.11
C GLY A 288 -28.17 6.32 0.10
N ARG A 289 -27.42 5.63 -0.75
CA ARG A 289 -25.94 5.72 -0.80
C ARG A 289 -25.48 6.71 -1.85
N ALA A 290 -24.36 7.37 -1.57
CA ALA A 290 -23.67 8.18 -2.55
C ALA A 290 -23.25 7.32 -3.74
N ALA A 291 -23.31 7.89 -4.95
CA ALA A 291 -22.80 7.23 -6.15
C ALA A 291 -21.28 7.06 -6.03
N THR A 292 -20.77 5.89 -6.42
CA THR A 292 -19.32 5.64 -6.47
C THR A 292 -18.71 6.53 -7.56
N PRO A 293 -17.64 7.31 -7.26
CA PRO A 293 -16.95 8.12 -8.27
C PRO A 293 -16.42 7.26 -9.42
N ALA A 294 -16.49 7.76 -10.65
CA ALA A 294 -16.11 6.99 -11.84
C ALA A 294 -14.65 6.53 -11.86
N PHE A 295 -13.75 7.23 -11.16
CA PHE A 295 -12.34 6.85 -11.04
C PHE A 295 -12.09 5.80 -9.95
N ALA A 296 -13.01 5.63 -8.99
CA ALA A 296 -12.84 4.70 -7.89
C ALA A 296 -13.18 3.29 -8.36
N THR A 297 -12.30 2.33 -8.09
CA THR A 297 -12.57 0.91 -8.37
C THR A 297 -13.88 0.50 -7.72
N CYS A 298 -14.75 -0.19 -8.46
CA CYS A 298 -16.00 -0.72 -7.95
C CYS A 298 -16.15 -2.21 -8.28
N GLY A 299 -16.99 -2.91 -7.52
CA GLY A 299 -17.34 -4.31 -7.74
C GLY A 299 -17.40 -5.09 -6.43
N ASP A 300 -17.32 -6.42 -6.55
CA ASP A 300 -17.45 -7.35 -5.43
C ASP A 300 -16.08 -7.96 -5.10
N TYR A 301 -15.01 -7.17 -5.08
CA TYR A 301 -13.66 -7.67 -4.77
C TYR A 301 -13.33 -7.45 -3.30
N ALA A 302 -12.84 -8.48 -2.62
CA ALA A 302 -12.37 -8.34 -1.25
C ALA A 302 -10.98 -7.68 -1.25
N VAL A 303 -10.91 -6.45 -0.74
CA VAL A 303 -9.69 -5.62 -0.72
C VAL A 303 -9.17 -5.35 0.69
N ASN A 304 -9.99 -5.64 1.69
CA ASN A 304 -9.70 -5.49 3.11
C ASN A 304 -9.99 -6.83 3.82
N ILE A 305 -9.47 -7.00 5.04
CA ILE A 305 -9.61 -8.26 5.82
C ILE A 305 -11.06 -8.73 5.82
N ALA A 306 -11.31 -9.84 5.13
CA ALA A 306 -12.58 -10.53 5.08
C ALA A 306 -12.39 -11.94 5.65
N GLN A 307 -13.20 -12.30 6.64
CA GLN A 307 -13.20 -13.66 7.16
C GLN A 307 -14.20 -14.50 6.35
N PRO A 308 -13.83 -15.71 5.92
CA PRO A 308 -14.85 -16.63 5.43
C PRO A 308 -15.83 -16.93 6.57
N TRP A 309 -17.10 -17.01 6.23
CA TRP A 309 -18.20 -17.60 7.01
C TRP A 309 -17.90 -18.98 7.63
N TYR A 310 -16.82 -19.65 7.20
CA TYR A 310 -16.35 -20.91 7.76
C TYR A 310 -14.83 -20.94 7.81
N GLN A 311 -14.25 -21.32 8.94
CA GLN A 311 -12.82 -21.57 9.03
C GLN A 311 -12.50 -22.92 8.36
N PRO A 312 -11.46 -23.00 7.50
CA PRO A 312 -10.99 -24.29 7.02
C PRO A 312 -10.50 -25.11 8.23
N TYR A 313 -11.01 -26.34 8.35
CA TYR A 313 -10.58 -27.32 9.36
C TYR A 313 -9.21 -27.91 9.05
#